data_AF-A0A816D7R1-F1
#
_entry.id   AF-A0A816D7R1-F1
#
_cell.length_a   1.000
_cell.length_b   1.000
_cell.length_c   1.000
_cell.angle_alpha   90.00
_cell.angle_beta   90.00
_cell.angle_gamma   90.00
#
_symmetry.space_group_name_H-M   'P 1'
#
loop_
_entity.id
_entity.type
_entity.pdbx_description
1 polymer ?
#
loop_
_entity_poly.entity_id
_entity_poly.type
_entity_poly.pdbx_seq_one_letter_code
_entity_poly.pdbx_strand_id
1 'polypeptide(L)'
;MYTSLALSTILVFCIHGGLTIDCPKSSANWCDNREIAQACGVVNQCTKYVWAVAADNDRVNFTLYYETLCPDCRQFISTQVWQAFQSISSIVNFTFVPYGNAREVYRPETQLYQFYCQHGSEECYGNLIHTCVISLYPNTTAHLPFIYCTESTKGDVETVAGKCAEKTSIDYNKVSSCVQSPVGNQLQHLYAVQTENLQPPHQYVPWVTINGQHTEEMEQEAERDLVGLLCKTYKGSNPPAQCKKNL
;
A
#
# COMPACT_ATOMS: atom_id res chain seq x y z
N MET A 1 -59.98 25.09 -71.96
CA MET A 1 -59.51 24.01 -71.07
C MET A 1 -58.20 24.47 -70.46
N TYR A 2 -58.18 24.69 -69.14
CA TYR A 2 -57.03 25.20 -68.40
C TYR A 2 -55.99 24.11 -68.14
N THR A 3 -54.73 24.51 -68.26
CA THR A 3 -53.48 23.81 -67.91
C THR A 3 -53.32 23.65 -66.39
N SER A 4 -52.69 22.56 -65.94
CA SER A 4 -52.05 22.53 -64.61
C SER A 4 -50.83 21.59 -64.61
N LEU A 5 -49.65 22.17 -64.45
CA LEU A 5 -48.40 21.48 -64.10
C LEU A 5 -48.35 21.33 -62.58
N ALA A 6 -48.12 20.13 -62.08
CA ALA A 6 -47.84 19.89 -60.67
C ALA A 6 -46.33 19.94 -60.40
N LEU A 7 -45.88 20.90 -59.58
CA LEU A 7 -44.55 20.90 -58.98
C LEU A 7 -44.54 19.92 -57.79
N SER A 8 -43.54 19.03 -57.75
CA SER A 8 -43.29 18.13 -56.63
C SER A 8 -42.24 18.74 -55.70
N THR A 9 -42.63 18.96 -54.44
CA THR A 9 -41.76 19.48 -53.36
C THR A 9 -40.97 18.33 -52.72
N ILE A 10 -39.64 18.43 -52.72
CA ILE A 10 -38.74 17.51 -52.02
C ILE A 10 -38.61 17.97 -50.56
N LEU A 11 -39.12 17.19 -49.62
CA LEU A 11 -38.92 17.34 -48.18
C LEU A 11 -37.59 16.70 -47.77
N VAL A 12 -36.63 17.51 -47.32
CA VAL A 12 -35.39 17.04 -46.70
C VAL A 12 -35.67 16.76 -45.21
N PHE A 13 -35.64 15.49 -44.81
CA PHE A 13 -35.69 15.09 -43.41
C PHE A 13 -34.29 15.16 -42.80
N CYS A 14 -34.06 16.11 -41.88
CA CYS A 14 -32.89 16.10 -41.00
C CYS A 14 -33.08 15.02 -39.92
N ILE A 15 -32.43 13.86 -40.10
CA ILE A 15 -32.39 12.79 -39.09
C ILE A 15 -31.41 13.21 -37.99
N HIS A 16 -31.92 13.76 -36.89
CA HIS A 16 -31.15 13.89 -35.65
C HIS A 16 -31.14 12.52 -34.96
N GLY A 17 -30.24 11.65 -35.41
CA GLY A 17 -29.94 10.38 -34.75
C GLY A 17 -29.16 10.62 -33.45
N GLY A 18 -29.84 11.12 -32.41
CA GLY A 18 -29.32 11.00 -31.06
C GLY A 18 -29.35 9.53 -30.66
N LEU A 19 -28.17 8.91 -30.49
CA LEU A 19 -28.04 7.58 -29.94
C LEU A 19 -28.66 7.59 -28.52
N THR A 20 -29.87 7.08 -28.38
CA THR A 20 -30.46 6.79 -27.07
C THR A 20 -29.75 5.55 -26.54
N ILE A 21 -28.74 5.75 -25.70
CA ILE A 21 -28.12 4.66 -24.94
C ILE A 21 -29.18 4.17 -23.97
N ASP A 22 -29.76 2.99 -24.24
CA ASP A 22 -30.80 2.39 -23.40
C ASP A 22 -30.14 1.77 -22.16
N CYS A 23 -30.63 2.15 -20.99
CA CYS A 23 -30.10 1.65 -19.73
C CYS A 23 -30.46 0.18 -19.56
N PRO A 24 -29.49 -0.72 -19.27
CA PRO A 24 -29.80 -2.13 -19.05
C PRO A 24 -30.92 -2.29 -18.02
N LYS A 25 -31.87 -3.19 -18.21
CA LYS A 25 -33.00 -3.33 -17.26
C LYS A 25 -32.56 -3.76 -15.86
N SER A 26 -31.39 -4.39 -15.75
CA SER A 26 -30.81 -4.77 -14.47
C SER A 26 -29.88 -3.69 -13.96
N SER A 27 -30.21 -3.12 -12.80
CA SER A 27 -29.36 -2.17 -12.09
C SER A 27 -28.02 -2.76 -11.66
N ALA A 28 -27.91 -4.10 -11.60
CA ALA A 28 -26.65 -4.78 -11.31
C ALA A 28 -25.56 -4.48 -12.36
N ASN A 29 -25.95 -4.23 -13.61
CA ASN A 29 -24.99 -4.07 -14.72
C ASN A 29 -24.67 -2.60 -15.01
N TRP A 30 -25.32 -1.65 -14.32
CA TRP A 30 -25.13 -0.22 -14.58
C TRP A 30 -23.75 0.27 -14.19
N CYS A 31 -23.10 -0.42 -13.25
CA CYS A 31 -21.78 -0.07 -12.77
C CYS A 31 -20.66 -0.84 -13.49
N ASP A 32 -20.97 -1.70 -14.47
CA ASP A 32 -19.95 -2.47 -15.19
C ASP A 32 -19.17 -1.61 -16.20
N ASN A 33 -19.76 -0.49 -16.64
CA ASN A 33 -19.17 0.42 -17.62
C ASN A 33 -19.46 1.87 -17.24
N ARG A 34 -18.43 2.73 -17.29
CA ARG A 34 -18.51 4.15 -16.93
C ARG A 34 -19.41 4.96 -17.87
N GLU A 35 -19.45 4.62 -19.16
CA GLU A 35 -20.32 5.25 -20.17
C GLU A 35 -21.79 4.89 -19.93
N ILE A 36 -22.07 3.64 -19.55
CA ILE A 36 -23.43 3.20 -19.16
C ILE A 36 -23.84 3.91 -17.88
N ALA A 37 -22.97 3.97 -16.86
CA ALA A 37 -23.27 4.68 -15.61
C ALA A 37 -23.54 6.17 -15.84
N GLN A 38 -22.84 6.81 -16.78
CA GLN A 38 -23.06 8.20 -17.21
C GLN A 38 -24.39 8.35 -17.94
N ALA A 39 -24.65 7.50 -18.94
CA ALA A 39 -25.92 7.50 -19.68
C ALA A 39 -27.13 7.28 -18.77
N CYS A 40 -26.95 6.45 -17.73
CA CYS A 40 -27.99 6.10 -16.77
C CYS A 40 -28.05 7.00 -15.53
N GLY A 41 -27.20 8.03 -15.45
CA GLY A 41 -27.22 8.99 -14.34
C GLY A 41 -26.90 8.40 -12.96
N VAL A 42 -26.23 7.24 -12.90
CA VAL A 42 -25.92 6.53 -11.65
C VAL A 42 -24.44 6.57 -11.27
N VAL A 43 -23.66 7.44 -11.89
CA VAL A 43 -22.21 7.61 -11.62
C VAL A 43 -21.93 7.78 -10.13
N ASN A 44 -22.72 8.58 -9.42
CA ASN A 44 -22.51 8.83 -7.99
C ASN A 44 -22.73 7.57 -7.14
N GLN A 45 -23.75 6.78 -7.47
CA GLN A 45 -24.09 5.54 -6.80
C GLN A 45 -23.04 4.46 -7.09
N CYS A 46 -22.65 4.30 -8.36
CA CYS A 46 -21.59 3.37 -8.75
C CYS A 46 -20.26 3.77 -8.10
N THR A 47 -19.91 5.05 -8.09
CA THR A 47 -18.69 5.56 -7.43
C THR A 47 -18.70 5.25 -5.95
N LYS A 48 -19.81 5.51 -5.25
CA LYS A 48 -19.88 5.36 -3.79
C LYS A 48 -19.98 3.90 -3.32
N TYR A 49 -20.69 3.05 -4.05
CA TYR A 49 -21.09 1.73 -3.55
C TYR A 49 -20.48 0.55 -4.29
N VAL A 50 -19.98 0.73 -5.51
CA VAL A 50 -19.43 -0.36 -6.34
C VAL A 50 -17.95 -0.11 -6.64
N TRP A 51 -17.62 1.02 -7.27
CA TRP A 51 -16.25 1.33 -7.67
C TRP A 51 -15.36 1.72 -6.49
N ALA A 52 -15.87 2.33 -5.43
CA ALA A 52 -15.09 2.54 -4.21
C ALA A 52 -14.68 1.22 -3.53
N VAL A 53 -15.54 0.19 -3.63
CA VAL A 53 -15.26 -1.15 -3.10
C VAL A 53 -14.35 -1.94 -4.03
N ALA A 54 -14.56 -1.85 -5.35
CA ALA A 54 -13.65 -2.43 -6.34
C ALA A 54 -12.26 -1.76 -6.33
N ALA A 55 -12.19 -0.45 -6.06
CA ALA A 55 -10.94 0.28 -5.91
C ALA A 55 -10.09 -0.22 -4.72
N ASP A 56 -10.70 -0.86 -3.71
CA ASP A 56 -9.98 -1.53 -2.63
C ASP A 56 -9.28 -2.82 -3.12
N ASN A 57 -9.85 -3.48 -4.15
CA ASN A 57 -9.28 -4.66 -4.80
C ASN A 57 -8.29 -4.32 -5.93
N ASP A 58 -8.23 -3.06 -6.37
CA ASP A 58 -7.32 -2.57 -7.40
C ASP A 58 -6.01 -1.99 -6.84
N ARG A 59 -5.89 -1.84 -5.51
CA ARG A 59 -4.68 -1.28 -4.86
C ARG A 59 -3.51 -2.24 -5.03
N VAL A 60 -2.32 -1.67 -5.17
CA VAL A 60 -1.08 -2.46 -5.20
C VAL A 60 -0.70 -2.82 -3.76
N ASN A 61 -0.49 -4.10 -3.49
CA ASN A 61 0.02 -4.54 -2.19
C ASN A 61 1.54 -4.45 -2.20
N PHE A 62 2.09 -3.48 -1.47
CA PHE A 62 3.51 -3.33 -1.24
C PHE A 62 3.87 -3.86 0.14
N THR A 63 4.83 -4.77 0.23
CA THR A 63 5.39 -5.21 1.52
C THR A 63 6.88 -5.00 1.53
N LEU A 64 7.38 -4.37 2.60
CA LEU A 64 8.80 -4.20 2.88
C LEU A 64 9.20 -5.10 4.05
N TYR A 65 10.18 -5.97 3.81
CA TYR A 65 10.90 -6.73 4.81
C TYR A 65 12.23 -6.02 5.09
N TYR A 66 12.48 -5.71 6.36
CA TYR A 66 13.61 -4.87 6.76
C TYR A 66 14.04 -5.17 8.20
N GLU A 67 15.16 -4.59 8.60
CA GLU A 67 15.67 -4.63 9.97
C GLU A 67 16.08 -3.21 10.41
N THR A 68 15.78 -2.88 11.66
CA THR A 68 16.13 -1.57 12.23
C THR A 68 17.63 -1.50 12.45
N LEU A 69 18.27 -0.38 12.08
CA LEU A 69 19.73 -0.16 12.06
C LEU A 69 20.48 -0.60 10.80
N CYS A 70 19.87 -1.37 9.88
CA CYS A 70 20.46 -1.58 8.56
C CYS A 70 20.51 -0.24 7.76
N PRO A 71 21.69 0.22 7.32
CA PRO A 71 21.82 1.50 6.62
C PRO A 71 20.98 1.61 5.34
N ASP A 72 20.91 0.54 4.55
CA ASP A 72 20.17 0.53 3.28
C ASP A 72 18.66 0.50 3.52
N CYS A 73 18.20 -0.25 4.53
CA CYS A 73 16.79 -0.22 4.98
C CYS A 73 16.38 1.21 5.41
N ARG A 74 17.21 1.86 6.23
CA ARG A 74 16.97 3.24 6.69
C ARG A 74 16.89 4.23 5.53
N GLN A 75 17.81 4.11 4.59
CA GLN A 75 17.85 4.95 3.39
C GLN A 75 16.60 4.72 2.52
N PHE A 76 16.24 3.46 2.28
CA PHE A 76 15.09 3.10 1.47
C PHE A 76 13.78 3.59 2.09
N ILE A 77 13.60 3.42 3.41
CA ILE A 77 12.42 3.90 4.13
C ILE A 77 12.32 5.43 4.07
N SER A 78 13.42 6.12 4.34
CA SER A 78 13.44 7.58 4.42
C SER A 78 13.31 8.28 3.06
N THR A 79 13.73 7.64 1.98
CA THR A 79 13.73 8.25 0.64
C THR A 79 12.65 7.71 -0.30
N GLN A 80 12.53 6.40 -0.45
CA GLN A 80 11.61 5.78 -1.42
C GLN A 80 10.21 5.58 -0.79
N VAL A 81 10.15 4.88 0.34
CA VAL A 81 8.86 4.50 0.95
C VAL A 81 8.09 5.73 1.43
N TRP A 82 8.75 6.64 2.14
CA TRP A 82 8.11 7.84 2.65
C TRP A 82 7.54 8.71 1.52
N GLN A 83 8.31 8.90 0.44
CA GLN A 83 7.86 9.63 -0.74
C GLN A 83 6.66 8.94 -1.41
N ALA A 84 6.69 7.61 -1.56
CA ALA A 84 5.59 6.85 -2.13
C ALA A 84 4.32 6.95 -1.27
N PHE A 85 4.45 6.83 0.05
CA PHE A 85 3.32 7.00 0.95
C PHE A 85 2.69 8.39 0.85
N GLN A 86 3.50 9.44 0.82
CA GLN A 86 2.99 10.82 0.68
C GLN A 86 2.31 11.07 -0.68
N SER A 87 2.77 10.39 -1.73
CA SER A 87 2.37 10.69 -3.11
C SER A 87 1.20 9.85 -3.61
N ILE A 88 1.16 8.57 -3.26
CA ILE A 88 0.30 7.57 -3.89
C ILE A 88 -0.34 6.59 -2.88
N SER A 89 -0.38 6.93 -1.58
CA SER A 89 -1.01 6.09 -0.57
C SER A 89 -2.48 5.78 -0.81
N SER A 90 -3.18 6.52 -1.67
CA SER A 90 -4.55 6.20 -2.07
C SER A 90 -4.68 4.92 -2.89
N ILE A 91 -3.63 4.48 -3.59
CA ILE A 91 -3.65 3.32 -4.49
C ILE A 91 -2.74 2.16 -4.05
N VAL A 92 -2.15 2.25 -2.85
CA VAL A 92 -1.20 1.25 -2.34
C VAL A 92 -1.58 0.84 -0.93
N ASN A 93 -1.55 -0.47 -0.66
CA ASN A 93 -1.56 -1.04 0.68
C ASN A 93 -0.11 -1.28 1.11
N PHE A 94 0.38 -0.52 2.09
CA PHE A 94 1.74 -0.67 2.61
C PHE A 94 1.77 -1.59 3.82
N THR A 95 2.62 -2.62 3.76
CA THR A 95 2.88 -3.56 4.86
C THR A 95 4.36 -3.52 5.22
N PHE A 96 4.66 -3.59 6.52
CA PHE A 96 6.01 -3.49 7.07
C PHE A 96 6.32 -4.69 7.95
N VAL A 97 7.43 -5.36 7.70
CA VAL A 97 7.87 -6.58 8.40
C VAL A 97 9.27 -6.34 8.99
N PRO A 98 9.37 -5.80 10.22
CA PRO A 98 10.64 -5.56 10.91
C PRO A 98 11.20 -6.86 11.50
N TYR A 99 11.97 -7.60 10.71
CA TYR A 99 12.67 -8.82 11.13
C TYR A 99 13.99 -8.97 10.37
N GLY A 100 13.90 -8.90 9.04
CA GLY A 100 15.04 -8.92 8.13
C GLY A 100 15.89 -10.18 8.26
N ASN A 101 17.19 -10.01 8.46
CA ASN A 101 18.14 -11.11 8.55
C ASN A 101 18.27 -11.68 9.97
N ALA A 102 17.36 -11.31 10.88
CA ALA A 102 17.31 -11.87 12.21
C ALA A 102 17.10 -13.39 12.18
N ARG A 103 17.42 -14.04 13.29
CA ARG A 103 17.16 -15.46 13.54
C ARG A 103 16.51 -15.60 14.88
N GLU A 104 15.70 -16.63 15.05
CA GLU A 104 15.08 -16.94 16.33
C GLU A 104 15.40 -18.35 16.80
N VAL A 105 15.36 -18.54 18.12
CA VAL A 105 15.37 -19.86 18.73
C VAL A 105 14.38 -19.87 19.88
N TYR A 106 13.45 -20.84 19.87
CA TYR A 106 12.51 -21.04 20.97
C TYR A 106 13.26 -21.49 22.24
N ARG A 107 12.88 -20.93 23.40
CA ARG A 107 13.43 -21.23 24.72
C ARG A 107 12.36 -21.89 25.59
N PRO A 108 12.39 -23.22 25.81
CA PRO A 108 11.37 -23.91 26.60
C PRO A 108 11.26 -23.43 28.05
N GLU A 109 12.36 -22.92 28.63
CA GLU A 109 12.43 -22.49 30.02
C GLU A 109 11.63 -21.21 30.28
N THR A 110 11.63 -20.29 29.31
CA THR A 110 10.89 -19.02 29.37
C THR A 110 9.59 -19.07 28.58
N GLN A 111 9.41 -20.08 27.72
CA GLN A 111 8.34 -20.19 26.73
C GLN A 111 8.31 -19.01 25.74
N LEU A 112 9.47 -18.44 25.44
CA LEU A 112 9.63 -17.29 24.55
C LEU A 112 10.67 -17.58 23.45
N TYR A 113 10.61 -16.82 22.36
CA TYR A 113 11.63 -16.81 21.32
C TYR A 113 12.77 -15.88 21.70
N GLN A 114 14.01 -16.34 21.57
CA GLN A 114 15.19 -15.48 21.63
C GLN A 114 15.60 -15.07 20.21
N PHE A 115 15.64 -13.78 19.96
CA PHE A 115 16.03 -13.20 18.67
C PHE A 115 17.51 -12.83 18.64
N TYR A 116 18.14 -13.06 17.49
CA TYR A 116 19.52 -12.70 17.18
C TYR A 116 19.54 -11.89 15.89
N CYS A 117 20.07 -10.67 15.95
CA CYS A 117 20.05 -9.74 14.83
C CYS A 117 21.48 -9.35 14.43
N GLN A 118 21.69 -8.98 13.16
CA GLN A 118 23.01 -8.74 12.59
C GLN A 118 23.73 -7.56 13.24
N HIS A 119 22.97 -6.53 13.63
CA HIS A 119 23.48 -5.33 14.29
C HIS A 119 23.33 -5.38 15.83
N GLY A 120 23.18 -6.59 16.40
CA GLY A 120 23.17 -6.83 17.84
C GLY A 120 21.81 -6.65 18.51
N SER A 121 21.81 -6.60 19.84
CA SER A 121 20.57 -6.57 20.64
C SER A 121 19.75 -5.28 20.45
N GLU A 122 20.41 -4.16 20.13
CA GLU A 122 19.73 -2.89 19.87
C GLU A 122 18.85 -2.95 18.61
N GLU A 123 19.30 -3.65 17.55
CA GLU A 123 18.45 -3.92 16.38
C GLU A 123 17.30 -4.85 16.72
N CYS A 124 17.52 -5.90 17.49
CA CYS A 124 16.42 -6.76 17.92
C CYS A 124 15.37 -5.99 18.73
N TYR A 125 15.83 -5.07 19.59
CA TYR A 125 14.97 -4.19 20.37
C TYR A 125 14.20 -3.21 19.47
N GLY A 126 14.87 -2.59 18.51
CA GLY A 126 14.24 -1.71 17.51
C GLY A 126 13.19 -2.43 16.66
N ASN A 127 13.51 -3.64 16.17
CA ASN A 127 12.57 -4.49 15.44
C ASN A 127 11.31 -4.75 16.27
N LEU A 128 11.48 -5.11 17.55
CA LEU A 128 10.37 -5.39 18.46
C LEU A 128 9.53 -4.12 18.77
N ILE A 129 10.17 -2.95 18.89
CA ILE A 129 9.45 -1.66 19.00
C ILE A 129 8.59 -1.43 17.76
N HIS A 130 9.15 -1.56 16.56
CA HIS A 130 8.41 -1.37 15.30
C HIS A 130 7.25 -2.36 15.20
N THR A 131 7.47 -3.62 15.57
CA THR A 131 6.43 -4.67 15.65
C THR A 131 5.27 -4.27 16.56
N CYS A 132 5.57 -3.84 17.77
CA CYS A 132 4.57 -3.39 18.73
C CYS A 132 3.82 -2.14 18.26
N VAL A 133 4.50 -1.18 17.64
CA VAL A 133 3.85 0.00 17.05
C VAL A 133 2.89 -0.40 15.93
N ILE A 134 3.30 -1.26 15.00
CA ILE A 134 2.43 -1.74 13.91
C ILE A 134 1.21 -2.47 14.49
N SER A 135 1.40 -3.33 15.50
CA SER A 135 0.28 -4.07 16.11
C SER A 135 -0.70 -3.17 16.86
N LEU A 136 -0.21 -2.16 17.59
CA LEU A 136 -1.06 -1.25 18.38
C LEU A 136 -1.73 -0.18 17.50
N TYR A 137 -1.12 0.16 16.37
CA TYR A 137 -1.53 1.21 15.44
C TYR A 137 -1.59 0.66 14.00
N PRO A 138 -2.52 -0.28 13.70
CA PRO A 138 -2.50 -1.05 12.44
C PRO A 138 -2.76 -0.21 11.18
N ASN A 139 -3.32 1.00 11.32
CA ASN A 139 -3.45 1.91 10.18
C ASN A 139 -2.07 2.47 9.79
N THR A 140 -1.65 2.27 8.55
CA THR A 140 -0.38 2.80 8.00
C THR A 140 -0.18 4.28 8.27
N THR A 141 -1.23 5.10 8.16
CA THR A 141 -1.16 6.54 8.42
C THR A 141 -0.80 6.87 9.87
N ALA A 142 -0.99 5.94 10.80
CA ALA A 142 -0.59 6.08 12.20
C ALA A 142 0.85 5.58 12.45
N HIS A 143 1.22 4.38 11.98
CA HIS A 143 2.53 3.79 12.32
C HIS A 143 3.67 4.22 11.40
N LEU A 144 3.44 4.47 10.11
CA LEU A 144 4.53 4.79 9.17
C LEU A 144 5.25 6.11 9.51
N PRO A 145 4.58 7.19 9.97
CA PRO A 145 5.28 8.37 10.44
C PRO A 145 6.27 8.08 11.58
N PHE A 146 5.94 7.14 12.48
CA PHE A 146 6.83 6.71 13.55
C PHE A 146 8.05 5.97 12.98
N ILE A 147 7.82 4.98 12.10
CA ILE A 147 8.89 4.22 11.43
C ILE A 147 9.81 5.16 10.64
N TYR A 148 9.24 6.09 9.86
CA TYR A 148 10.03 7.09 9.13
C TYR A 148 10.89 7.94 10.07
N CYS A 149 10.33 8.38 11.20
CA CYS A 149 11.05 9.19 12.17
C CYS A 149 12.23 8.44 12.80
N THR A 150 12.03 7.20 13.23
CA THR A 150 13.08 6.40 13.88
C THR A 150 14.19 6.04 12.88
N GLU A 151 13.82 5.58 11.69
CA GLU A 151 14.76 5.20 10.63
C GLU A 151 15.53 6.40 10.09
N SER A 152 14.98 7.62 10.15
CA SER A 152 15.65 8.86 9.74
C SER A 152 16.50 9.51 10.83
N THR A 153 16.45 9.02 12.08
CA THR A 153 17.12 9.67 13.22
C THR A 153 18.27 8.84 13.75
N LYS A 154 19.48 9.40 13.81
CA LYS A 154 20.63 8.74 14.44
C LYS A 154 20.58 8.89 15.96
N GLY A 155 20.91 7.82 16.68
CA GLY A 155 21.00 7.84 18.13
C GLY A 155 20.75 6.46 18.73
N ASP A 156 20.75 6.44 20.07
CA ASP A 156 20.28 5.33 20.89
C ASP A 156 18.81 4.98 20.58
N VAL A 157 18.51 3.68 20.45
CA VAL A 157 17.21 3.19 19.94
C VAL A 157 16.05 3.64 20.82
N GLU A 158 16.16 3.45 22.14
CA GLU A 158 15.13 3.82 23.12
C GLU A 158 14.88 5.33 23.11
N THR A 159 15.96 6.11 23.13
CA THR A 159 15.90 7.58 23.13
C THR A 159 15.25 8.11 21.86
N VAL A 160 15.60 7.54 20.70
CA VAL A 160 15.01 7.93 19.41
C VAL A 160 13.54 7.52 19.34
N ALA A 161 13.20 6.30 19.76
CA ALA A 161 11.84 5.79 19.77
C ALA A 161 10.91 6.66 20.63
N GLY A 162 11.33 7.05 21.85
CA GLY A 162 10.55 7.94 22.71
C GLY A 162 10.28 9.30 22.05
N LYS A 163 11.31 9.95 21.48
CA LYS A 163 11.16 11.23 20.77
C LYS A 163 10.27 11.13 19.54
N CYS A 164 10.37 10.05 18.79
CA CYS A 164 9.52 9.82 17.62
C CYS A 164 8.08 9.50 18.00
N ALA A 165 7.87 8.81 19.13
CA ALA A 165 6.54 8.56 19.65
C ALA A 165 5.82 9.86 20.01
N GLU A 166 6.49 10.76 20.73
CA GLU A 166 5.97 12.11 21.02
C GLU A 166 5.60 12.89 19.76
N LYS A 167 6.51 12.93 18.77
CA LYS A 167 6.30 13.63 17.50
C LYS A 167 5.12 13.10 16.68
N THR A 168 4.81 11.82 16.82
CA THR A 168 3.81 11.12 16.01
C THR A 168 2.55 10.74 16.78
N SER A 169 2.42 11.22 18.02
CA SER A 169 1.28 10.93 18.91
C SER A 169 1.07 9.44 19.19
N ILE A 170 2.16 8.67 19.21
CA ILE A 170 2.20 7.27 19.66
C ILE A 170 2.37 7.26 21.18
N ASP A 171 1.58 6.45 21.86
CA ASP A 171 1.67 6.25 23.31
C ASP A 171 2.80 5.27 23.61
N TYR A 172 3.99 5.81 23.86
CA TYR A 172 5.20 5.01 24.06
C TYR A 172 5.10 4.07 25.26
N ASN A 173 4.29 4.40 26.28
CA ASN A 173 4.11 3.52 27.44
C ASN A 173 3.41 2.21 27.04
N LYS A 174 2.44 2.28 26.10
CA LYS A 174 1.80 1.07 25.54
C LYS A 174 2.77 0.27 24.69
N VAL A 175 3.60 0.95 23.90
CA VAL A 175 4.63 0.30 23.09
C VAL A 175 5.63 -0.43 23.98
N SER A 176 6.20 0.25 24.99
CA SER A 176 7.12 -0.35 25.96
C SER A 176 6.49 -1.52 26.72
N SER A 177 5.21 -1.41 27.10
CA SER A 177 4.47 -2.52 27.72
C SER A 177 4.33 -3.72 26.78
N CYS A 178 4.06 -3.48 25.49
CA CYS A 178 4.01 -4.55 24.48
C CYS A 178 5.38 -5.21 24.29
N VAL A 179 6.45 -4.43 24.19
CA VAL A 179 7.83 -4.91 24.02
C VAL A 179 8.26 -5.83 25.17
N GLN A 180 7.85 -5.51 26.40
CA GLN A 180 8.14 -6.31 27.60
C GLN A 180 7.20 -7.51 27.79
N SER A 181 6.19 -7.67 26.93
CA SER A 181 5.17 -8.71 27.09
C SER A 181 5.45 -9.96 26.24
N PRO A 182 4.96 -11.14 26.64
CA PRO A 182 4.94 -12.33 25.77
C PRO A 182 4.22 -12.11 24.43
N VAL A 183 3.25 -11.18 24.39
CA VAL A 183 2.53 -10.82 23.15
C VAL A 183 3.49 -10.18 22.15
N GLY A 184 4.33 -9.22 22.58
CA GLY A 184 5.33 -8.60 21.72
C GLY A 184 6.30 -9.64 21.13
N ASN A 185 6.78 -10.55 21.98
CA ASN A 185 7.62 -11.67 21.55
C ASN A 185 6.95 -12.55 20.48
N GLN A 186 5.68 -12.92 20.70
CA GLN A 186 4.92 -13.72 19.76
C GLN A 186 4.67 -12.98 18.43
N LEU A 187 4.40 -11.67 18.48
CA LEU A 187 4.24 -10.84 17.27
C LEU A 187 5.53 -10.81 16.45
N GLN A 188 6.69 -10.67 17.10
CA GLN A 188 7.98 -10.71 16.42
C GLN A 188 8.25 -12.08 15.78
N HIS A 189 7.86 -13.17 16.44
CA HIS A 189 7.90 -14.52 15.86
C HIS A 189 7.00 -14.64 14.62
N LEU A 190 5.81 -14.03 14.61
CA LEU A 190 4.97 -14.04 13.41
C LEU A 190 5.65 -13.36 12.21
N TYR A 191 6.42 -12.30 12.44
CA TYR A 191 7.25 -11.69 11.39
C TYR A 191 8.46 -12.55 11.00
N ALA A 192 9.03 -13.33 11.93
CA ALA A 192 10.03 -14.34 11.60
C ALA A 192 9.45 -15.36 10.60
N VAL A 193 8.31 -15.98 10.97
CA VAL A 193 7.60 -16.95 10.13
C VAL A 193 7.21 -16.35 8.78
N GLN A 194 6.73 -15.11 8.75
CA GLN A 194 6.39 -14.44 7.49
C GLN A 194 7.63 -14.23 6.59
N THR A 195 8.76 -13.88 7.18
CA THR A 195 10.02 -13.63 6.44
C THR A 195 10.67 -14.93 5.95
N GLU A 196 10.65 -15.98 6.77
CA GLU A 196 11.21 -17.31 6.45
C GLU A 196 10.40 -18.04 5.37
N ASN A 197 9.10 -17.73 5.24
CA ASN A 197 8.22 -18.30 4.21
C ASN A 197 8.27 -17.57 2.86
N LEU A 198 9.13 -16.55 2.71
CA LEU A 198 9.31 -15.87 1.43
C LEU A 198 9.72 -16.84 0.31
N GLN A 199 9.13 -16.65 -0.87
CA GLN A 199 9.43 -17.42 -2.07
C GLN A 199 9.68 -16.44 -3.24
N PRO A 200 10.93 -16.34 -3.74
CA PRO A 200 12.13 -16.99 -3.21
C PRO A 200 12.51 -16.47 -1.80
N PRO A 201 13.29 -17.23 -1.01
CA PRO A 201 13.85 -16.71 0.23
C PRO A 201 14.63 -15.42 -0.01
N HIS A 202 14.48 -14.44 0.87
CA HIS A 202 15.23 -13.19 0.77
C HIS A 202 16.74 -13.45 0.85
N GLN A 203 17.52 -12.69 0.07
CA GLN A 203 18.98 -12.82 0.03
C GLN A 203 19.70 -11.67 0.75
N TYR A 204 19.00 -10.56 0.95
CA TYR A 204 19.45 -9.36 1.64
C TYR A 204 18.23 -8.55 2.09
N VAL A 205 18.46 -7.44 2.78
CA VAL A 205 17.45 -6.43 3.11
C VAL A 205 17.96 -5.04 2.75
N PRO A 206 17.10 -4.08 2.35
CA PRO A 206 15.64 -4.19 2.25
C PRO A 206 15.21 -5.24 1.21
N TRP A 207 14.03 -5.83 1.41
CA TRP A 207 13.46 -6.79 0.48
C TRP A 207 11.99 -6.47 0.23
N VAL A 208 11.65 -6.26 -1.03
CA VAL A 208 10.34 -5.81 -1.48
C VAL A 208 9.56 -6.95 -2.10
N THR A 209 8.27 -7.01 -1.77
CA THR A 209 7.30 -7.77 -2.58
C THR A 209 6.19 -6.85 -3.06
N ILE A 210 5.79 -7.04 -4.31
CA ILE A 210 4.68 -6.36 -4.96
C ILE A 210 3.63 -7.40 -5.31
N ASN A 211 2.44 -7.27 -4.73
CA ASN A 211 1.36 -8.26 -4.84
C ASN A 211 1.81 -9.68 -4.45
N GLY A 212 2.68 -9.79 -3.43
CA GLY A 212 3.24 -11.05 -2.95
C GLY A 212 4.30 -11.67 -3.86
N GLN A 213 4.73 -10.98 -4.91
CA GLN A 213 5.79 -11.44 -5.82
C GLN A 213 7.06 -10.62 -5.62
N HIS A 214 8.20 -11.28 -5.82
CA HIS A 214 9.51 -10.65 -5.85
C HIS A 214 10.25 -11.09 -7.12
N THR A 215 10.94 -10.16 -7.75
CA THR A 215 11.91 -10.40 -8.83
C THR A 215 13.06 -9.41 -8.65
N GLU A 216 14.24 -9.77 -9.15
CA GLU A 216 15.41 -8.89 -9.07
C GLU A 216 15.15 -7.55 -9.79
N GLU A 217 14.42 -7.58 -10.91
CA GLU A 217 14.04 -6.36 -11.64
C GLU A 217 13.09 -5.47 -10.82
N MET A 218 12.14 -6.06 -10.09
CA MET A 218 11.25 -5.29 -9.20
C MET A 218 12.02 -4.66 -8.05
N GLU A 219 12.95 -5.38 -7.43
CA GLU A 219 13.77 -4.85 -6.33
C GLU A 219 14.61 -3.67 -6.81
N GLN A 220 15.35 -3.83 -7.92
CA GLN A 220 16.15 -2.76 -8.51
C GLN A 220 15.31 -1.55 -8.95
N GLU A 221 14.10 -1.77 -9.49
CA GLU A 221 13.20 -0.69 -9.85
C GLU A 221 12.65 0.02 -8.59
N ALA A 222 12.34 -0.72 -7.53
CA ALA A 222 11.89 -0.16 -6.25
C ALA A 222 12.95 0.73 -5.61
N GLU A 223 14.21 0.27 -5.54
CA GLU A 223 15.33 1.05 -4.99
C GLU A 223 15.58 2.36 -5.75
N ARG A 224 15.33 2.36 -7.06
CA ARG A 224 15.55 3.51 -7.94
C ARG A 224 14.36 4.48 -7.95
N ASP A 225 13.15 3.98 -8.19
CA ASP A 225 11.91 4.75 -8.33
C ASP A 225 10.69 3.91 -7.89
N LEU A 226 10.50 3.80 -6.58
CA LEU A 226 9.38 3.05 -6.00
C LEU A 226 8.02 3.61 -6.45
N VAL A 227 7.91 4.94 -6.61
CA VAL A 227 6.67 5.58 -7.07
C VAL A 227 6.34 5.13 -8.49
N GLY A 228 7.33 5.17 -9.39
CA GLY A 228 7.19 4.67 -10.76
C GLY A 228 6.76 3.21 -10.82
N LEU A 229 7.44 2.34 -10.08
CA LEU A 229 7.11 0.91 -10.01
C LEU A 229 5.66 0.67 -9.57
N LEU A 230 5.24 1.31 -8.48
CA LEU A 230 3.89 1.14 -7.93
C LEU A 230 2.82 1.71 -8.86
N CYS A 231 3.08 2.85 -9.49
CA CYS A 231 2.21 3.45 -10.49
C CYS A 231 2.04 2.56 -11.73
N LYS A 232 3.13 1.97 -12.23
CA LYS A 232 3.11 1.02 -13.35
C LYS A 232 2.37 -0.27 -13.02
N THR A 233 2.42 -0.69 -11.76
CA THR A 233 1.75 -1.91 -11.27
C THR A 233 0.26 -1.71 -11.05
N TYR A 234 -0.17 -0.49 -10.71
CA TYR A 234 -1.56 -0.17 -10.43
C TYR A 234 -2.44 -0.32 -11.68
N LYS A 235 -3.52 -1.09 -11.57
CA LYS A 235 -4.45 -1.40 -12.67
C LYS A 235 -5.80 -0.70 -12.55
N GLY A 236 -6.02 0.05 -11.46
CA GLY A 236 -7.28 0.75 -11.24
C GLY A 236 -7.48 1.94 -12.18
N SER A 237 -8.74 2.28 -12.43
CA SER A 237 -9.14 3.24 -13.48
C SER A 237 -8.86 4.72 -13.16
N ASN A 238 -8.49 5.05 -11.92
CA ASN A 238 -8.26 6.43 -11.48
C ASN A 238 -6.88 6.58 -10.82
N PRO A 239 -5.78 6.66 -11.60
CA PRO A 239 -4.45 6.85 -11.03
C PRO A 239 -4.24 8.27 -10.49
N PRO A 240 -3.50 8.45 -9.38
CA PRO A 240 -3.06 9.76 -8.88
C PRO A 240 -2.29 10.55 -9.94
N ALA A 241 -2.25 11.88 -9.82
CA ALA A 241 -1.57 12.75 -10.77
C ALA A 241 -0.08 12.41 -10.92
N GLN A 242 0.56 11.95 -9.84
CA GLN A 242 1.96 11.53 -9.78
C GLN A 242 2.22 10.32 -10.70
N CYS A 243 1.27 9.39 -10.82
CA CYS A 243 1.37 8.27 -11.74
C CYS A 243 1.20 8.67 -13.22
N LYS A 244 0.58 9.81 -13.50
CA LYS A 244 0.38 10.31 -14.87
C LYS A 244 1.62 11.01 -15.45
N LYS A 245 2.62 11.30 -14.62
CA LYS A 245 3.90 11.89 -15.06
C LYS A 245 4.91 10.84 -15.54
N ASN A 246 4.66 9.57 -15.23
CA ASN A 246 5.55 8.44 -15.49
C ASN A 246 4.98 7.47 -16.56
N LEU A 247 3.91 7.87 -17.26
CA LEU A 247 3.33 7.22 -18.45
C LEU A 247 3.64 8.06 -19.68
#